data_AF-A0A839VJ02-F1
#
_entry.id   AF-A0A839VJ02-F1
#
_cell.length_a   1.000
_cell.length_b   1.000
_cell.length_c   1.000
_cell.angle_alpha   90.00
_cell.angle_beta   90.00
_cell.angle_gamma   90.00
#
_symmetry.space_group_name_H-M   'P 1'
#
loop_
_entity.id
_entity.type
_entity.pdbx_description
1 polymer ?
#
loop_
_entity_poly.entity_id
_entity_poly.type
_entity_poly.pdbx_seq_one_letter_code
_entity_poly.pdbx_strand_id
1 'polypeptide(L)'
;MKPLSKSHTDSLQMSATPSAMPTGRRQQLLLIALTGYIAFVFIQSLFYKFSNSPETQYIFGILDVWSGTLGWPGLFSPHGIFSQYVVGCAELLASTLLLAGLLLKKPLLHTAGAALGLAVISGAIFFHLFTPLGVQVRNADGSLDGGELFALACGVWISAVLILVLRRHTVLTLLSHLRASRP
;
A
#
# COMPACT_ATOMS: atom_id res chain seq x y z
N MET A 1 -36.36 -60.51 -16.39
CA MET A 1 -35.81 -59.35 -17.13
C MET A 1 -36.76 -58.16 -17.01
N LYS A 2 -36.49 -57.24 -16.06
CA LYS A 2 -36.49 -55.76 -16.20
C LYS A 2 -36.13 -55.17 -14.82
N PRO A 3 -35.02 -54.41 -14.68
CA PRO A 3 -34.60 -53.89 -13.39
C PRO A 3 -35.22 -52.52 -13.07
N LEU A 4 -35.10 -52.16 -11.79
CA LEU A 4 -35.71 -51.06 -11.06
C LEU A 4 -35.45 -49.65 -11.63
N SER A 5 -36.50 -48.83 -11.51
CA SER A 5 -36.50 -47.36 -11.58
C SER A 5 -35.47 -46.74 -10.63
N LYS A 6 -34.56 -45.92 -11.16
CA LYS A 6 -33.69 -45.04 -10.37
C LYS A 6 -34.24 -43.62 -10.42
N SER A 7 -34.55 -43.08 -9.25
CA SER A 7 -35.02 -41.73 -9.04
C SER A 7 -33.92 -40.71 -9.35
N HIS A 8 -34.30 -39.66 -10.07
CA HIS A 8 -33.45 -38.56 -10.48
C HIS A 8 -33.21 -37.59 -9.30
N THR A 9 -32.29 -37.95 -8.41
CA THR A 9 -31.69 -37.03 -7.43
C THR A 9 -30.36 -36.54 -7.98
N ASP A 10 -30.42 -35.52 -8.84
CA ASP A 10 -29.23 -34.91 -9.46
C ASP A 10 -29.39 -33.39 -9.51
N SER A 11 -29.56 -32.77 -8.34
CA SER A 11 -29.60 -31.31 -8.20
C SER A 11 -28.90 -30.81 -6.94
N LEU A 12 -27.71 -31.36 -6.66
CA LEU A 12 -26.79 -30.85 -5.64
C LEU A 12 -25.35 -30.84 -6.14
N GLN A 13 -25.10 -30.18 -7.28
CA GLN A 13 -23.78 -29.60 -7.52
C GLN A 13 -23.72 -28.26 -6.78
N MET A 14 -23.49 -28.36 -5.47
CA MET A 14 -22.93 -27.26 -4.68
C MET A 14 -21.65 -26.79 -5.36
N SER A 15 -21.64 -25.52 -5.76
CA SER A 15 -20.48 -24.80 -6.26
C SER A 15 -19.33 -24.93 -5.26
N ALA A 16 -18.35 -25.78 -5.55
CA ALA A 16 -17.11 -25.81 -4.81
C ALA A 16 -16.41 -24.46 -5.04
N THR A 17 -16.37 -23.64 -4.00
CA THR A 17 -15.47 -22.48 -3.94
C THR A 17 -14.04 -22.99 -4.13
N PRO A 18 -13.23 -22.38 -5.02
CA PRO A 18 -11.86 -22.82 -5.20
C PRO A 18 -11.11 -22.64 -3.88
N SER A 19 -10.68 -23.75 -3.28
CA SER A 19 -9.87 -23.73 -2.08
C SER A 19 -8.53 -23.04 -2.41
N ALA A 20 -8.17 -22.04 -1.61
CA ALA A 20 -6.92 -21.33 -1.79
C ALA A 20 -5.75 -22.31 -1.60
N MET A 21 -5.00 -22.56 -2.67
CA MET A 21 -3.80 -23.39 -2.64
C MET A 21 -2.83 -22.87 -1.55
N PRO A 22 -2.28 -23.76 -0.68
CA PRO A 22 -1.33 -23.35 0.35
C PRO A 22 -0.11 -22.65 -0.25
N THR A 23 0.23 -21.46 0.23
CA THR A 23 1.47 -20.77 -0.18
C THR A 23 2.68 -21.56 0.30
N GLY A 24 3.64 -21.80 -0.61
CA GLY A 24 4.89 -22.49 -0.26
C GLY A 24 5.67 -21.73 0.81
N ARG A 25 6.43 -22.45 1.65
CA ARG A 25 7.20 -21.87 2.77
C ARG A 25 8.08 -20.69 2.36
N ARG A 26 8.75 -20.76 1.20
CA ARG A 26 9.57 -19.67 0.66
C ARG A 26 8.76 -18.43 0.33
N GLN A 27 7.61 -18.59 -0.33
CA GLN A 27 6.71 -17.47 -0.66
C GLN A 27 6.16 -16.82 0.62
N GLN A 28 5.83 -17.61 1.64
CA GLN A 28 5.36 -17.09 2.91
C GLN A 28 6.43 -16.25 3.61
N LEU A 29 7.69 -16.71 3.64
CA LEU A 29 8.81 -15.95 4.21
C LEU A 29 9.05 -14.64 3.45
N LEU A 30 8.98 -14.67 2.12
CA LEU A 30 9.07 -13.46 1.30
C LEU A 30 7.95 -12.47 1.63
N LEU A 31 6.70 -12.93 1.72
CA LEU A 31 5.57 -12.06 2.08
C LEU A 31 5.74 -11.47 3.47
N ILE A 32 6.26 -12.23 4.44
CA ILE A 32 6.56 -11.72 5.78
C ILE A 32 7.64 -10.64 5.70
N ALA A 33 8.76 -10.90 5.01
CA ALA A 33 9.86 -9.94 4.91
C ALA A 33 9.44 -8.63 4.23
N LEU A 34 8.76 -8.72 3.07
CA LEU A 34 8.27 -7.55 2.34
C LEU A 34 7.24 -6.75 3.16
N THR A 35 6.33 -7.44 3.85
CA THR A 35 5.33 -6.79 4.71
C THR A 35 5.99 -6.10 5.90
N GLY A 36 6.94 -6.78 6.56
CA GLY A 36 7.69 -6.24 7.67
C GLY A 36 8.47 -4.99 7.28
N TYR A 37 9.12 -5.01 6.11
CA TYR A 37 9.85 -3.86 5.59
C TYR A 37 8.93 -2.65 5.35
N ILE A 38 7.80 -2.83 4.66
CA ILE A 38 6.85 -1.73 4.41
C ILE A 38 6.31 -1.18 5.74
N ALA A 39 5.85 -2.06 6.63
CA ALA A 39 5.30 -1.66 7.92
C ALA A 39 6.34 -0.91 8.77
N PHE A 40 7.60 -1.37 8.78
CA PHE A 40 8.68 -0.70 9.48
C PHE A 40 8.88 0.73 8.97
N VAL A 41 9.07 0.93 7.66
CA VAL A 41 9.31 2.24 7.07
C VAL A 41 8.12 3.19 7.29
N PHE A 42 6.90 2.71 7.02
CA PHE A 42 5.69 3.51 7.22
C PHE A 42 5.51 3.90 8.68
N ILE A 43 5.52 2.94 9.61
CA ILE A 43 5.29 3.21 11.03
C ILE A 43 6.37 4.12 11.62
N GLN A 44 7.65 3.90 11.27
CA GLN A 44 8.72 4.80 11.69
C GLN A 44 8.46 6.22 11.18
N SER A 45 8.05 6.37 9.92
CA SER A 45 7.78 7.69 9.33
C SER A 45 6.63 8.44 10.03
N LEU A 46 5.68 7.74 10.66
CA LEU A 46 4.58 8.35 11.41
C LEU A 46 5.10 9.18 12.58
N PHE A 47 6.16 8.73 13.26
CA PHE A 47 6.72 9.49 14.38
C PHE A 47 7.14 10.89 13.92
N TYR A 48 7.81 11.01 12.78
CA TYR A 48 8.22 12.30 12.20
C TYR A 48 7.01 13.14 11.79
N LYS A 49 6.04 12.53 11.08
CA LYS A 49 4.87 13.25 10.55
C LYS A 49 3.95 13.80 11.64
N PHE A 50 3.66 13.00 12.67
CA PHE A 50 2.76 13.40 13.75
C PHE A 50 3.43 14.24 14.84
N SER A 51 4.76 14.21 14.95
CA SER A 51 5.52 15.08 15.87
C SER A 51 5.86 16.46 15.30
N ASN A 52 5.51 16.73 14.03
CA ASN A 52 5.95 17.94 13.31
C ASN A 52 7.48 18.08 13.29
N SER A 53 8.19 16.99 12.97
CA SER A 53 9.65 17.04 12.91
C SER A 53 10.15 18.10 11.90
N PRO A 54 11.36 18.65 12.08
CA PRO A 54 11.95 19.62 11.14
C PRO A 54 11.97 19.10 9.69
N GLU A 55 12.26 17.82 9.49
CA GLU A 55 12.27 17.16 8.18
C GLU A 55 10.88 17.16 7.55
N THR A 56 9.85 16.87 8.36
CA THR A 56 8.45 16.87 7.88
C THR A 56 8.03 18.28 7.48
N GLN A 57 8.31 19.29 8.30
CA GLN A 57 8.01 20.68 7.99
C GLN A 57 8.74 21.17 6.73
N TYR A 58 10.00 20.75 6.55
CA TYR A 58 10.76 21.03 5.34
C TYR A 58 10.10 20.42 4.09
N ILE A 59 9.78 19.11 4.12
CA ILE A 59 9.17 18.41 2.98
C ILE A 59 7.83 19.05 2.60
N PHE A 60 6.89 19.16 3.54
CA PHE A 60 5.55 19.66 3.24
C PHE A 60 5.54 21.18 2.98
N GLY A 61 6.46 21.93 3.58
CA GLY A 61 6.64 23.36 3.30
C GLY A 61 7.10 23.63 1.86
N ILE A 62 8.08 22.87 1.37
CA ILE A 62 8.53 22.98 -0.04
C ILE A 62 7.39 22.63 -1.00
N LEU A 63 6.63 21.57 -0.70
CA LEU A 63 5.50 21.16 -1.53
C LEU A 63 4.36 22.18 -1.52
N ASP A 64 4.06 22.81 -0.39
CA ASP A 64 2.99 23.81 -0.30
C ASP A 64 3.36 25.11 -1.04
N VAL A 65 4.61 25.55 -0.93
CA VAL A 65 5.12 26.68 -1.72
C VAL A 65 5.04 26.36 -3.21
N TRP A 66 5.51 25.18 -3.62
CA TRP A 66 5.43 24.74 -5.01
C TRP A 66 3.99 24.65 -5.52
N SER A 67 3.07 24.04 -4.77
CA SER A 67 1.66 23.94 -5.18
C SER A 67 0.98 25.31 -5.25
N GLY A 68 1.39 26.25 -4.39
CA GLY A 68 1.00 27.66 -4.48
C GLY A 68 1.34 28.29 -5.82
N THR A 69 2.52 28.00 -6.40
CA THR A 69 2.91 28.49 -7.73
C THR A 69 2.02 27.96 -8.86
N LEU A 70 1.33 26.83 -8.65
CA LEU A 70 0.40 26.20 -9.59
C LEU A 70 -1.06 26.65 -9.38
N GLY A 71 -1.33 27.53 -8.41
CA GLY A 71 -2.68 27.98 -8.05
C GLY A 71 -3.39 27.12 -7.00
N TRP A 72 -2.65 26.26 -6.28
CA TRP A 72 -3.18 25.37 -5.23
C TRP A 72 -2.52 25.65 -3.87
N PRO A 73 -2.65 26.88 -3.32
CA PRO A 73 -2.08 27.20 -2.02
C PRO A 73 -2.76 26.40 -0.91
N GLY A 74 -1.99 25.99 0.10
CA GLY A 74 -2.51 25.26 1.25
C GLY A 74 -2.77 23.77 1.01
N LEU A 75 -2.50 23.25 -0.19
CA LEU A 75 -2.72 21.84 -0.55
C LEU A 75 -1.93 20.88 0.35
N PHE A 76 -0.69 21.25 0.70
CA PHE A 76 0.23 20.47 1.53
C PHE A 76 0.43 21.07 2.94
N SER A 77 -0.17 22.23 3.22
CA SER A 77 -0.20 22.81 4.56
C SER A 77 -0.72 21.84 5.62
N PRO A 78 -0.50 22.09 6.93
CA PRO A 78 -1.00 21.23 8.01
C PRO A 78 -2.52 20.97 7.99
N HIS A 79 -3.31 21.84 7.36
CA HIS A 79 -4.77 21.70 7.21
C HIS A 79 -5.19 21.28 5.80
N GLY A 80 -4.22 21.07 4.90
CA GLY A 80 -4.44 20.66 3.53
C GLY A 80 -4.92 19.22 3.39
N ILE A 81 -5.59 18.93 2.28
CA ILE A 81 -6.05 17.57 1.94
C ILE A 81 -4.89 16.61 1.64
N PHE A 82 -3.70 17.12 1.32
CA PHE A 82 -2.47 16.35 1.20
C PHE A 82 -1.45 16.71 2.30
N SER A 83 -1.94 17.10 3.48
CA SER A 83 -1.08 17.33 4.64
C SER A 83 -0.35 16.06 5.09
N GLN A 84 0.73 16.27 5.85
CA GLN A 84 1.47 15.20 6.52
C GLN A 84 0.59 14.26 7.35
N TYR A 85 -0.49 14.78 7.94
CA TYR A 85 -1.42 13.98 8.75
C TYR A 85 -2.28 13.08 7.89
N VAL A 86 -2.76 13.56 6.73
CA VAL A 86 -3.55 12.73 5.80
C VAL A 86 -2.67 11.63 5.22
N VAL A 87 -1.45 11.96 4.78
CA VAL A 87 -0.49 10.97 4.27
C VAL A 87 -0.14 9.97 5.37
N GLY A 88 0.16 10.43 6.59
CA GLY A 88 0.45 9.57 7.74
C GLY A 88 -0.71 8.63 8.09
N CYS A 89 -1.95 9.12 8.08
CA CYS A 89 -3.13 8.27 8.27
C CYS A 89 -3.26 7.19 7.18
N ALA A 90 -2.96 7.53 5.92
CA ALA A 90 -2.99 6.57 4.82
C ALA A 90 -1.90 5.48 4.97
N GLU A 91 -0.70 5.86 5.41
CA GLU A 91 0.41 4.93 5.70
C GLU A 91 0.10 4.02 6.89
N LEU A 92 -0.51 4.56 7.95
CA LEU A 92 -0.97 3.79 9.09
C LEU A 92 -2.05 2.78 8.68
N LEU A 93 -3.02 3.19 7.87
CA LEU A 93 -4.04 2.31 7.33
C LEU A 93 -3.42 1.22 6.45
N ALA A 94 -2.51 1.58 5.54
CA ALA A 94 -1.80 0.62 4.69
C ALA A 94 -1.05 -0.42 5.52
N SER A 95 -0.30 0.02 6.53
CA SER A 95 0.44 -0.85 7.46
C SER A 95 -0.48 -1.77 8.25
N THR A 96 -1.59 -1.23 8.74
CA THR A 96 -2.61 -2.01 9.48
C THR A 96 -3.23 -3.09 8.59
N LEU A 97 -3.62 -2.75 7.36
CA LEU A 97 -4.18 -3.71 6.39
C LEU A 97 -3.18 -4.79 5.99
N LEU A 98 -1.92 -4.40 5.78
CA LEU A 98 -0.84 -5.34 5.47
C LEU A 98 -0.62 -6.33 6.61
N LEU A 99 -0.43 -5.84 7.84
CA LEU A 99 -0.20 -6.67 9.02
C LEU A 99 -1.42 -7.54 9.34
N ALA A 100 -2.63 -6.96 9.36
CA ALA A 100 -3.85 -7.71 9.61
C ALA A 100 -4.10 -8.77 8.52
N GLY A 101 -3.89 -8.42 7.25
CA GLY A 101 -4.01 -9.36 6.13
C GLY A 101 -3.03 -10.54 6.24
N LEU A 102 -1.80 -10.27 6.69
CA LEU A 102 -0.78 -11.29 6.90
C LEU A 102 -1.10 -12.18 8.12
N LEU A 103 -1.37 -11.58 9.28
CA LEU A 103 -1.60 -12.28 10.55
C LEU A 103 -2.90 -13.07 10.55
N LEU A 104 -3.99 -12.49 10.01
CA LEU A 104 -5.30 -13.14 9.92
C LEU A 104 -5.43 -14.03 8.68
N LYS A 105 -4.37 -14.16 7.87
CA LYS A 105 -4.36 -14.93 6.61
C LYS A 105 -5.47 -14.51 5.65
N LYS A 106 -5.77 -13.21 5.60
CA LYS A 106 -6.78 -12.60 4.71
C LYS A 106 -6.08 -11.96 3.50
N PRO A 107 -5.95 -12.66 2.35
CA PRO A 107 -5.20 -12.17 1.21
C PRO A 107 -5.78 -10.88 0.63
N LEU A 108 -7.11 -10.68 0.70
CA LEU A 108 -7.76 -9.46 0.22
C LEU A 108 -7.32 -8.21 1.00
N LEU A 109 -7.27 -8.29 2.34
CA LEU A 109 -6.76 -7.21 3.19
C LEU A 109 -5.28 -6.95 2.90
N HIS A 110 -4.50 -8.03 2.76
CA HIS A 110 -3.07 -7.93 2.46
C HIS A 110 -2.82 -7.22 1.12
N THR A 111 -3.58 -7.58 0.07
CA THR A 111 -3.50 -6.90 -1.23
C THR A 111 -4.00 -5.47 -1.19
N ALA A 112 -5.05 -5.18 -0.41
CA ALA A 112 -5.57 -3.81 -0.26
C ALA A 112 -4.55 -2.90 0.42
N GLY A 113 -3.90 -3.38 1.50
CA GLY A 113 -2.82 -2.66 2.17
C GLY A 113 -1.62 -2.41 1.25
N ALA A 114 -1.21 -3.42 0.48
CA ALA A 114 -0.13 -3.28 -0.50
C ALA A 114 -0.47 -2.26 -1.60
N ALA A 115 -1.70 -2.30 -2.12
CA ALA A 115 -2.15 -1.36 -3.15
C ALA A 115 -2.24 0.09 -2.63
N LEU A 116 -2.77 0.27 -1.41
CA LEU A 116 -2.79 1.59 -0.76
C LEU A 116 -1.38 2.12 -0.51
N GLY A 117 -0.49 1.28 0.03
CA GLY A 117 0.91 1.65 0.23
C GLY A 117 1.61 2.02 -1.07
N LEU A 118 1.37 1.26 -2.15
CA LEU A 118 1.89 1.56 -3.47
C LEU A 118 1.40 2.91 -3.99
N ALA A 119 0.11 3.23 -3.81
CA ALA A 119 -0.45 4.51 -4.24
C ALA A 119 0.18 5.70 -3.47
N VAL A 120 0.27 5.60 -2.14
CA VAL A 120 0.88 6.63 -1.29
C VAL A 120 2.34 6.85 -1.65
N ILE A 121 3.13 5.78 -1.72
CA ILE A 121 4.57 5.90 -1.95
C ILE A 121 4.89 6.32 -3.40
N SER A 122 4.02 6.01 -4.36
CA SER A 122 4.13 6.55 -5.73
C SER A 122 3.98 8.07 -5.74
N GLY A 123 3.06 8.62 -4.93
CA GLY A 123 2.92 10.07 -4.75
C GLY A 123 4.19 10.70 -4.16
N ALA A 124 4.74 10.10 -3.11
CA ALA A 124 5.99 10.57 -2.49
C ALA A 124 7.15 10.59 -3.50
N ILE A 125 7.37 9.47 -4.21
CA ILE A 125 8.43 9.37 -5.24
C ILE A 125 8.19 10.40 -6.35
N PHE A 126 6.96 10.55 -6.83
CA PHE A 126 6.62 11.56 -7.83
C PHE A 126 7.01 12.97 -7.35
N PHE A 127 6.65 13.34 -6.12
CA PHE A 127 6.97 14.66 -5.61
C PHE A 127 8.48 14.89 -5.40
N HIS A 128 9.24 13.86 -5.03
CA HIS A 128 10.71 13.95 -5.00
C HIS A 128 11.31 14.20 -6.40
N LEU A 129 10.75 13.59 -7.45
CA LEU A 129 11.33 13.64 -8.80
C LEU A 129 10.86 14.83 -9.64
N PHE A 130 9.64 15.31 -9.43
CA PHE A 130 8.99 16.28 -10.31
C PHE A 130 8.66 17.61 -9.62
N THR A 131 9.17 17.84 -8.40
CA THR A 131 9.04 19.11 -7.69
C THR A 131 10.39 19.60 -7.16
N PRO A 132 10.48 20.85 -6.67
CA PRO A 132 11.68 21.39 -6.04
C PRO A 132 12.15 20.63 -4.78
N LEU A 133 11.38 19.67 -4.27
CA LEU A 133 11.78 18.84 -3.13
C LEU A 133 13.09 18.09 -3.39
N GLY A 134 13.24 17.51 -4.58
CA GLY A 134 14.43 16.72 -4.94
C GLY A 134 14.60 15.45 -4.11
N VAL A 135 15.68 14.72 -4.35
CA VAL A 135 15.96 13.42 -3.68
C VAL A 135 16.53 13.60 -2.27
N GLN A 136 17.27 14.68 -2.02
CA GLN A 136 17.93 14.92 -0.74
C GLN A 136 17.06 15.82 0.13
N VAL A 137 16.82 15.39 1.36
CA VAL A 137 16.05 16.13 2.38
C VAL A 137 17.01 16.69 3.42
N ARG A 138 16.67 17.86 3.97
CA ARG A 138 17.44 18.48 5.04
C ARG A 138 17.01 17.91 6.41
N ASN A 139 17.98 17.41 7.17
CA ASN A 139 17.83 16.96 8.55
C ASN A 139 17.69 18.13 9.52
N ALA A 140 17.25 17.85 10.76
CA ALA A 140 17.15 18.83 11.83
C ALA A 140 18.46 19.61 12.12
N ASP A 141 19.62 18.98 11.93
CA ASP A 141 20.94 19.61 12.11
C ASP A 141 21.42 20.43 10.89
N GLY A 142 20.60 20.49 9.83
CA GLY A 142 20.91 21.20 8.59
C GLY A 142 21.74 20.41 7.58
N SER A 143 22.18 19.18 7.91
CA SER A 143 22.81 18.27 6.97
C SER A 143 21.81 17.74 5.94
N LEU A 144 22.31 17.19 4.83
CA LEU A 144 21.48 16.46 3.86
C LEU A 144 21.46 14.98 4.21
N ASP A 145 20.31 14.33 4.06
CA ASP A 145 20.10 12.90 4.33
C ASP A 145 20.77 11.96 3.30
N GLY A 146 21.46 12.50 2.30
CA GLY A 146 22.10 11.72 1.24
C GLY A 146 21.14 10.93 0.35
N GLY A 147 19.83 11.22 0.40
CA GLY A 147 18.80 10.48 -0.33
C GLY A 147 18.29 9.23 0.40
N GLU A 148 18.55 9.10 1.70
CA GLU A 148 18.06 7.98 2.52
C GLU A 148 16.54 7.82 2.44
N LEU A 149 15.78 8.89 2.65
CA LEU A 149 14.31 8.83 2.64
C LEU A 149 13.77 8.39 1.28
N PHE A 150 14.38 8.87 0.20
CA PHE A 150 14.02 8.49 -1.15
C PHE A 150 14.35 7.02 -1.44
N ALA A 151 15.50 6.52 -0.98
CA ALA A 151 15.89 5.12 -1.13
C ALA A 151 14.92 4.19 -0.37
N LEU A 152 14.53 4.55 0.85
CA LEU A 152 13.51 3.84 1.62
C LEU A 152 12.17 3.83 0.88
N ALA A 153 11.76 4.97 0.30
CA ALA A 153 10.54 5.05 -0.50
C ALA A 153 10.57 4.10 -1.72
N CYS A 154 11.71 4.03 -2.42
CA CYS A 154 11.90 3.09 -3.53
C CYS A 154 11.82 1.62 -3.07
N GLY A 155 12.42 1.29 -1.94
CA GLY A 155 12.34 -0.06 -1.35
C GLY A 155 10.89 -0.44 -1.02
N VAL A 156 10.11 0.50 -0.49
CA VAL A 156 8.68 0.28 -0.18
C VAL A 156 7.88 0.07 -1.46
N TRP A 157 8.13 0.89 -2.48
CA TRP A 157 7.49 0.77 -3.79
C TRP A 157 7.73 -0.62 -4.41
N ILE A 158 8.99 -1.05 -4.46
CA ILE A 158 9.36 -2.37 -4.98
C ILE A 158 8.69 -3.48 -4.15
N SER A 159 8.72 -3.35 -2.83
CA SER A 159 8.12 -4.34 -1.93
C SER A 159 6.62 -4.47 -2.13
N ALA A 160 5.91 -3.36 -2.30
CA ALA A 160 4.47 -3.33 -2.54
C ALA A 160 4.13 -3.97 -3.89
N VAL A 161 4.87 -3.65 -4.96
CA VAL A 161 4.72 -4.30 -6.27
C VAL A 161 4.94 -5.81 -6.16
N LEU A 162 6.00 -6.25 -5.49
CA LEU A 162 6.29 -7.67 -5.32
C LEU A 162 5.17 -8.40 -4.54
N ILE A 163 4.60 -7.80 -3.50
CA ILE A 163 3.45 -8.38 -2.79
C ILE A 163 2.26 -8.55 -3.75
N LEU A 164 1.93 -7.52 -4.55
CA LEU A 164 0.83 -7.58 -5.51
C LEU A 164 1.05 -8.64 -6.60
N VAL A 165 2.28 -8.78 -7.09
CA VAL A 165 2.66 -9.83 -8.06
C VAL A 165 2.56 -11.22 -7.44
N LEU A 166 3.04 -11.42 -6.21
CA LEU A 166 2.95 -12.69 -5.48
C LEU A 166 1.50 -13.05 -5.13
N ARG A 167 0.61 -12.06 -5.01
CA ARG A 167 -0.82 -12.21 -4.73
C ARG A 167 -1.70 -11.98 -5.98
N ARG A 168 -1.14 -12.06 -7.20
CA ARG A 168 -1.84 -11.75 -8.46
C ARG A 168 -3.19 -12.46 -8.64
N HIS A 169 -3.36 -13.68 -8.12
CA HIS A 169 -4.64 -14.38 -8.20
C HIS A 169 -5.74 -13.63 -7.46
N THR A 170 -5.46 -13.14 -6.25
CA THR A 170 -6.40 -12.31 -5.48
C THR A 170 -6.69 -11.00 -6.19
N VAL A 171 -5.67 -10.37 -6.78
CA VAL A 171 -5.83 -9.13 -7.56
C VAL A 171 -6.74 -9.36 -8.78
N LEU A 172 -6.50 -10.42 -9.55
CA LEU A 172 -7.29 -10.74 -10.74
C LEU A 172 -8.74 -11.09 -10.39
N THR A 173 -8.98 -11.81 -9.30
CA THR A 173 -10.34 -12.07 -8.80
C THR A 173 -11.05 -10.77 -8.40
N LEU A 174 -10.36 -9.85 -7.74
CA LEU A 174 -10.94 -8.55 -7.41
C LEU A 174 -11.31 -7.75 -8.66
N LEU A 175 -10.42 -7.73 -9.66
CA LEU A 175 -10.66 -7.06 -10.94
C LEU A 175 -11.82 -7.67 -11.73
N SER A 176 -11.97 -8.99 -11.72
CA SER A 176 -13.08 -9.65 -12.42
C SER A 176 -14.43 -9.32 -11.78
N HIS A 177 -14.51 -9.27 -10.44
CA HIS A 177 -15.72 -8.82 -9.74
C HIS A 177 -16.08 -7.37 -10.07
N LEU A 178 -15.11 -6.45 -10.04
CA LEU A 178 -15.35 -5.04 -10.39
C LEU A 178 -15.84 -4.87 -11.84
N ARG A 179 -15.38 -5.72 -12.76
CA ARG A 179 -15.85 -5.72 -14.16
C ARG A 179 -17.27 -6.25 -14.28
N ALA A 180 -17.63 -7.28 -13.53
CA ALA A 180 -18.96 -7.90 -13.56
C ALA A 180 -20.04 -7.02 -12.88
N SER A 181 -19.65 -6.12 -11.98
CA SER A 181 -20.56 -5.22 -11.26
C SER A 181 -20.85 -3.90 -11.98
N ARG A 182 -20.32 -3.67 -13.19
CA ARG A 182 -20.69 -2.52 -14.01
C ARG A 182 -22.03 -2.83 -14.72
N PRO A 183 -23.08 -2.00 -14.52
CA PRO A 183 -24.38 -2.19 -15.17
C PRO A 183 -24.33 -1.99 -16.69
#